data_AF-A0A258SAC0-F1
#
_entry.id   AF-A0A258SAC0-F1
#
_cell.length_a   1.000
_cell.length_b   1.000
_cell.length_c   1.000
_cell.angle_alpha   90.00
_cell.angle_beta   90.00
_cell.angle_gamma   90.00
#
_symmetry.space_group_name_H-M   'P 1'
#
loop_
_entity.id
_entity.type
_entity.pdbx_description
1 polymer ?
#
loop_
_entity_poly.entity_id
_entity_poly.type
_entity_poly.pdbx_seq_one_letter_code
_entity_poly.pdbx_strand_id
1 'polypeptide(L)'
;MQTERVTFLTTPDHKAALDAFAARNGQSVGHVVREATSQYIGQPTPDEETELAALVQQVNEAIPKMNASIERIIERLDATHSRVDAFLRDTGVRK
;
A
#
# COMPACT_ATOMS: atom_id res chain seq x y z
N MET A 1 2.38 -30.35 8.26
CA MET A 1 3.43 -29.31 8.10
C MET A 1 4.71 -30.04 7.73
N GLN A 2 5.12 -30.00 6.46
CA GLN A 2 6.33 -30.68 6.01
C GLN A 2 7.51 -29.74 6.25
N THR A 3 8.32 -30.01 7.28
CA THR A 3 9.49 -29.20 7.60
C THR A 3 10.72 -29.83 6.96
N GLU A 4 11.00 -29.45 5.73
CA GLU A 4 12.21 -29.91 5.04
C GLU A 4 13.45 -29.22 5.65
N ARG A 5 14.49 -30.01 5.92
CA ARG A 5 15.75 -29.51 6.49
C ARG A 5 16.75 -29.27 5.37
N VAL A 6 16.99 -27.99 5.07
CA VAL A 6 18.01 -27.56 4.11
C VAL A 6 19.33 -27.34 4.84
N THR A 7 20.41 -27.94 4.35
CA THR A 7 21.78 -27.67 4.79
C THR A 7 22.53 -27.06 3.62
N PHE A 8 23.17 -25.92 3.82
CA PHE A 8 24.00 -25.26 2.82
C PHE A 8 25.38 -24.97 3.40
N LEU A 9 26.37 -24.97 2.53
CA LEU A 9 27.75 -24.64 2.88
C LEU A 9 27.97 -23.15 2.61
N THR A 10 28.58 -22.46 3.56
CA THR A 10 28.90 -21.04 3.44
C THR A 10 30.19 -20.73 4.19
N THR A 11 30.77 -19.57 3.95
CA THR A 11 31.96 -19.12 4.68
C THR A 11 31.58 -18.69 6.11
N PRO A 12 32.50 -18.75 7.07
CA PRO A 12 32.24 -18.28 8.44
C PRO A 12 31.72 -16.83 8.48
N ASP A 13 32.29 -15.96 7.65
CA ASP A 13 31.91 -14.55 7.57
C ASP A 13 30.48 -14.36 7.05
N HIS A 14 30.08 -15.09 6.00
CA HIS A 14 28.71 -15.05 5.49
C HIS A 14 27.70 -15.60 6.49
N LYS A 15 28.06 -16.64 7.25
CA LYS A 15 27.21 -17.15 8.33
C LYS A 15 26.99 -16.06 9.39
N ALA A 16 28.05 -15.41 9.85
CA ALA A 16 27.96 -14.35 10.85
C ALA A 16 27.12 -13.17 10.36
N ALA A 17 27.28 -12.76 9.11
CA ALA A 17 26.48 -11.71 8.48
C ALA A 17 24.99 -12.08 8.41
N LEU A 18 24.67 -13.32 8.04
CA LEU A 18 23.29 -13.82 7.96
C LEU A 18 22.64 -13.93 9.35
N ASP A 19 23.38 -14.42 10.35
CA ASP A 19 22.94 -14.49 11.74
C ASP A 19 22.63 -13.08 12.28
N ALA A 20 23.51 -12.10 12.02
CA ALA A 20 23.31 -10.71 12.41
C ALA A 20 22.13 -10.06 11.70
N PHE A 21 21.94 -10.31 10.40
CA PHE A 21 20.79 -9.82 9.65
C PHE A 21 19.48 -10.39 10.21
N ALA A 22 19.42 -11.70 10.46
CA ALA A 22 18.23 -12.34 11.01
C ALA A 22 17.88 -11.78 12.39
N ALA A 23 18.88 -11.64 13.27
CA ALA A 23 18.71 -11.08 14.61
C ALA A 23 18.20 -9.62 14.57
N ARG A 24 18.76 -8.78 13.70
CA ARG A 24 18.33 -7.37 13.54
C ARG A 24 16.88 -7.23 13.10
N ASN A 25 16.37 -8.18 12.32
CA ASN A 25 15.00 -8.18 11.81
C ASN A 25 14.03 -9.00 12.68
N GLY A 26 14.48 -9.52 13.83
CA GLY A 26 13.64 -10.35 14.71
C GLY A 26 13.21 -11.67 14.08
N GLN A 27 13.98 -12.18 13.12
CA GLN A 27 13.66 -13.37 12.33
C GLN A 27 14.67 -14.50 12.60
N SER A 28 14.30 -15.74 12.26
CA SER A 28 15.25 -16.85 12.23
C SER A 28 15.99 -16.89 10.89
N VAL A 29 17.22 -17.40 10.88
CA VAL A 29 18.00 -17.60 9.65
C VAL A 29 17.22 -18.42 8.62
N GLY A 30 16.53 -19.47 9.06
CA GLY A 30 15.69 -20.29 8.18
C GLY A 30 14.51 -19.52 7.59
N HIS A 31 13.96 -18.54 8.30
CA HIS A 31 12.95 -17.64 7.74
C HIS A 31 13.55 -16.75 6.66
N VAL A 32 14.69 -16.12 6.93
CA VAL A 32 15.40 -15.25 5.96
C VAL A 32 15.74 -16.02 4.67
N VAL A 33 16.30 -17.23 4.79
CA VAL A 33 16.66 -18.05 3.63
C VAL A 33 15.43 -18.49 2.85
N ARG A 34 14.34 -18.85 3.54
CA ARG A 34 13.09 -19.21 2.88
C ARG A 34 12.50 -18.03 2.12
N GLU A 35 12.44 -16.87 2.75
CA GLU A 35 11.95 -15.64 2.16
C GLU A 35 12.78 -15.23 0.94
N ALA A 36 14.11 -15.24 1.07
CA ALA A 36 15.02 -14.96 -0.05
C ALA A 36 14.85 -15.96 -1.21
N THR A 37 14.60 -17.23 -0.90
CA THR A 37 14.35 -18.27 -1.91
C THR A 37 13.00 -18.05 -2.60
N SER A 38 11.95 -17.76 -1.83
CA SER A 38 10.62 -17.43 -2.35
C SER A 38 10.66 -16.19 -3.24
N GLN A 39 11.42 -15.18 -2.87
CA GLN A 39 11.64 -13.99 -3.70
C GLN A 39 12.43 -14.33 -4.96
N TYR A 40 13.48 -15.15 -4.87
CA TYR A 40 14.30 -15.53 -6.03
C TYR A 40 13.52 -16.37 -7.05
N ILE A 41 12.71 -17.32 -6.57
CA ILE A 41 11.89 -18.20 -7.43
C ILE A 41 10.65 -17.47 -7.93
N GLY A 42 10.03 -16.65 -7.09
CA GLY A 42 8.84 -15.86 -7.40
C GLY A 42 9.15 -14.45 -7.87
N GLN A 43 10.29 -14.22 -8.52
CA GLN A 43 10.56 -12.91 -9.11
C GLN A 43 9.44 -12.57 -10.10
N PRO A 44 8.84 -11.38 -9.99
CA PRO A 44 7.81 -10.97 -10.92
C PRO A 44 8.39 -11.01 -12.33
N THR A 45 7.59 -11.55 -13.24
CA THR A 45 7.88 -11.51 -14.67
C THR A 45 7.92 -10.05 -15.15
N PRO A 46 8.62 -9.76 -16.26
CA PRO A 46 8.59 -8.42 -16.85
C PRO A 46 7.18 -7.90 -17.15
N ASP A 47 6.25 -8.82 -17.43
CA ASP A 47 4.84 -8.50 -17.66
C ASP A 47 4.15 -8.06 -16.35
N GLU A 48 4.37 -8.78 -15.25
CA GLU A 48 3.84 -8.41 -13.92
C GLU A 48 4.39 -7.05 -13.43
N GLU A 49 5.67 -6.75 -13.67
CA GLU A 49 6.24 -5.44 -13.36
C GLU A 49 5.62 -4.32 -14.21
N THR A 50 5.34 -4.60 -15.49
CA THR A 50 4.68 -3.67 -16.42
C THR A 50 3.24 -3.40 -15.99
N GLU A 51 2.49 -4.43 -15.62
CA GLU A 51 1.13 -4.31 -15.09
C GLU A 51 1.09 -3.50 -13.79
N LEU A 52 2.04 -3.74 -12.88
CA LEU A 52 2.15 -2.98 -11.64
C LEU A 52 2.44 -1.50 -11.92
N ALA A 53 3.36 -1.20 -12.84
CA ALA A 53 3.66 0.18 -13.23
C ALA A 53 2.43 0.89 -13.82
N ALA A 54 1.67 0.20 -14.68
CA ALA A 54 0.43 0.72 -15.23
C ALA A 54 -0.63 0.97 -14.15
N LEU A 55 -0.76 0.08 -13.16
CA LEU A 55 -1.67 0.25 -12.04
C LEU A 55 -1.28 1.45 -11.17
N VAL A 56 0.01 1.59 -10.85
CA VAL A 56 0.52 2.74 -10.08
C VAL A 56 0.24 4.06 -10.80
N GLN A 57 0.44 4.10 -12.12
CA GLN A 57 0.09 5.28 -12.91
C GLN A 57 -1.40 5.61 -12.81
N GLN A 58 -2.27 4.61 -13.01
CA GLN A 58 -3.72 4.80 -12.92
C GLN A 58 -4.15 5.33 -11.55
N VAL A 59 -3.59 4.80 -10.46
CA VAL A 59 -3.89 5.25 -9.10
C VAL A 59 -3.42 6.70 -8.89
N ASN A 60 -2.22 7.03 -9.34
CA ASN A 60 -1.68 8.39 -9.26
C ASN A 60 -2.53 9.41 -10.04
N GLU A 61 -3.16 9.01 -11.14
CA GLU A 61 -4.10 9.85 -11.88
C GLU A 61 -5.49 9.91 -11.25
N ALA A 62 -5.96 8.81 -10.66
CA ALA A 62 -7.31 8.69 -10.11
C ALA A 62 -7.47 9.46 -8.79
N ILE A 63 -6.48 9.38 -7.88
CA ILE A 63 -6.56 9.99 -6.55
C ILE A 63 -6.80 11.52 -6.62
N PRO A 64 -6.04 12.31 -7.40
CA PRO A 64 -6.29 13.74 -7.52
C PRO A 64 -7.68 14.07 -8.06
N LYS A 65 -8.16 13.30 -9.05
CA LYS A 65 -9.51 13.47 -9.63
C LYS A 65 -10.60 13.18 -8.61
N MET A 66 -10.40 12.17 -7.76
CA MET A 66 -11.31 11.86 -6.66
C MET A 66 -11.35 12.99 -5.64
N ASN A 67 -10.20 13.50 -5.19
CA ASN A 67 -10.11 14.62 -4.25
C ASN A 67 -10.83 15.86 -4.79
N ALA A 68 -10.54 16.25 -6.04
CA ALA A 68 -11.20 17.38 -6.68
C ALA A 68 -12.72 17.17 -6.86
N SER A 69 -13.18 15.93 -6.96
CA SER A 69 -14.61 15.63 -7.03
C SER A 69 -15.28 15.74 -5.66
N ILE A 70 -14.60 15.31 -4.60
CA ILE A 70 -15.06 15.45 -3.21
C ILE A 70 -15.16 16.93 -2.84
N GLU A 71 -14.13 17.74 -3.15
CA GLU A 71 -14.13 19.18 -2.88
C GLU A 71 -15.32 19.89 -3.55
N ARG A 72 -15.57 19.61 -4.84
CA ARG A 72 -16.72 20.15 -5.56
C ARG A 72 -18.07 19.73 -4.98
N ILE A 73 -18.16 18.53 -4.39
CA ILE A 73 -19.38 18.06 -3.73
C ILE A 73 -19.60 18.85 -2.43
N ILE A 74 -18.54 19.05 -1.63
CA ILE A 74 -18.60 19.84 -0.39
C ILE A 74 -19.07 21.26 -0.69
N GLU A 75 -18.44 21.93 -1.67
CA GLU A 75 -18.82 23.29 -2.08
C GLU A 75 -20.29 23.38 -2.50
N ARG A 76 -20.78 22.39 -3.26
CA ARG A 76 -22.19 22.34 -3.69
C ARG A 76 -23.14 22.12 -2.52
N LEU A 77 -22.78 21.28 -1.55
CA LEU A 77 -23.59 21.05 -0.36
C LEU A 77 -23.69 22.33 0.46
N ASP A 78 -22.57 23.01 0.71
CA ASP A 78 -22.54 24.27 1.47
C ASP A 78 -23.35 25.37 0.79
N ALA A 79 -23.22 25.51 -0.53
CA ALA A 79 -24.02 26.45 -1.32
C ALA A 79 -25.52 26.11 -1.25
N THR A 80 -25.86 24.82 -1.31
CA THR A 80 -27.26 24.35 -1.24
C THR A 80 -27.85 24.61 0.15
N HIS A 81 -27.13 24.27 1.22
CA HIS A 81 -27.55 24.55 2.59
C HIS A 81 -27.75 26.06 2.81
N SER A 82 -26.82 26.89 2.33
CA SER A 82 -26.93 28.34 2.46
C SER A 82 -28.18 28.91 1.76
N ARG A 83 -28.49 28.39 0.56
CA ARG A 83 -29.71 28.79 -0.17
C ARG A 83 -30.98 28.34 0.53
N VAL A 84 -31.01 27.10 1.03
CA VAL A 84 -32.15 26.57 1.78
C VAL A 84 -32.34 27.37 3.07
N ASP A 85 -31.27 27.68 3.80
CA ASP A 85 -31.35 28.49 5.02
C ASP A 85 -31.87 29.90 4.76
N ALA A 86 -31.39 30.56 3.70
CA ALA A 86 -31.90 31.87 3.30
C ALA A 86 -33.40 31.81 2.98
N PHE A 87 -33.83 30.81 2.22
CA PHE A 87 -35.24 30.61 1.87
C PHE A 87 -36.12 30.32 3.10
N LEU A 88 -35.65 29.49 4.03
CA LEU A 88 -36.38 29.17 5.25
C LEU A 88 -36.46 30.35 6.22
N ARG A 89 -35.47 31.24 6.22
CA ARG A 89 -35.53 32.51 6.97
C ARG A 89 -36.50 33.50 6.34
N ASP A 90 -36.46 33.66 5.02
CA ASP A 90 -37.37 34.54 4.29
C ASP A 90 -38.85 34.16 4.49
N THR A 91 -39.12 32.86 4.50
CA THR A 91 -40.47 32.31 4.76
C THR A 91 -40.87 32.26 6.24
N GLY A 92 -40.00 32.70 7.16
CA GLY A 92 -40.27 32.76 8.60
C GLY A 92 -40.29 31.41 9.32
N VAL A 93 -39.89 30.33 8.65
CA VAL A 93 -39.84 28.96 9.21
C VAL A 93 -38.61 28.77 10.09
N ARG A 94 -37.50 29.44 9.77
CA ARG A 94 -36.23 29.40 10.53
C ARG A 94 -35.86 30.82 11.00
N LYS A 95 -35.40 30.95 12.24
CA LYS A 95 -34.92 32.24 12.78
C LYS A 95 -33.53 32.61 12.26
#